data_AF-A0A6G0Y384-F1
#
_entry.id   AF-A0A6G0Y384-F1
#
_cell.length_a   1.000
_cell.length_b   1.000
_cell.length_c   1.000
_cell.angle_alpha   90.00
_cell.angle_beta   90.00
_cell.angle_gamma   90.00
#
_symmetry.space_group_name_H-M   'P 1'
#
loop_
_entity.id
_entity.type
_entity.pdbx_description
1 polymer ?
#
loop_
_entity_poly.entity_id
_entity_poly.type
_entity_poly.pdbx_seq_one_letter_code
_entity_poly.pdbx_strand_id
1 'polypeptide(L)'
;MICCSALRTLGFVMRLAKDFGHKSSLKVLYCSIVRPILEYGAVIWDPHTAVNARKLERVQRRFFRFASYLLGIDSPPHDYSPFATNLGLVTLAERQCYFDLLNGVIDSPSLLALVTFKVPQRSTRSSAMFHIPFSSTIYMQNEPLRRLMLQANTIRILILHTLIMAQPAFGYCTA
;
A
#
# COMPACT_ATOMS: atom_id res chain seq x y z
N MET A 1 18.01 -4.17 -5.31
CA MET A 1 18.29 -2.82 -5.84
C MET A 1 17.52 -1.74 -5.07
N ILE A 2 16.19 -1.82 -4.95
CA ILE A 2 15.35 -0.81 -4.28
C ILE A 2 15.65 -0.67 -2.78
N CYS A 3 15.77 -1.77 -2.02
CA CYS A 3 16.12 -1.72 -0.59
C CYS A 3 17.48 -1.04 -0.36
N CYS A 4 18.45 -1.22 -1.25
CA CYS A 4 19.76 -0.58 -1.16
C CYS A 4 19.65 0.93 -1.39
N SER A 5 18.81 1.35 -2.35
CA SER A 5 18.49 2.77 -2.57
C SER A 5 17.79 3.37 -1.36
N ALA A 6 16.76 2.69 -0.83
CA ALA A 6 16.04 3.12 0.37
C ALA A 6 16.94 3.20 1.61
N LEU A 7 17.92 2.30 1.76
CA LEU A 7 18.92 2.38 2.84
C LEU A 7 19.90 3.55 2.65
N ARG A 8 20.27 3.88 1.42
CA ARG A 8 21.12 5.04 1.13
C ARG A 8 20.38 6.35 1.44
N THR A 9 19.13 6.48 1.00
CA THR A 9 18.29 7.66 1.31
C THR A 9 17.98 7.75 2.80
N LEU A 10 17.72 6.62 3.46
CA LEU A 10 17.57 6.57 4.92
C LEU A 10 18.83 7.07 5.62
N GLY A 11 20.03 6.67 5.18
CA GLY A 11 21.29 7.16 5.73
C GLY A 11 21.47 8.68 5.58
N PHE A 12 20.99 9.26 4.48
CA PHE A 12 20.92 10.71 4.30
C PHE A 12 19.96 11.36 5.29
N VAL A 13 18.72 10.85 5.41
CA VAL A 13 17.72 11.34 6.37
C VAL A 13 18.24 11.25 7.81
N MET A 14 18.93 10.16 8.18
CA MET A 14 19.48 9.97 9.53
C MET A 14 20.57 11.01 9.86
N ARG A 15 21.42 11.38 8.89
CA ARG A 15 22.42 12.42 9.09
C ARG A 15 21.79 13.79 9.26
N LEU A 16 20.80 14.11 8.42
CA LEU A 16 20.09 15.39 8.49
C LEU A 16 19.28 15.51 9.78
N ALA A 17 18.54 14.46 10.15
CA ALA A 17 17.66 14.48 11.31
C ALA A 17 18.42 14.39 12.65
N LYS A 18 19.73 14.11 12.66
CA LYS A 18 20.53 14.13 13.89
C LYS A 18 20.52 15.50 14.56
N ASP A 19 20.45 16.56 13.77
CA ASP A 19 20.44 17.94 14.25
C ASP A 19 19.02 18.40 14.65
N PHE A 20 17.98 17.70 14.18
CA PHE A 20 16.57 18.02 14.45
C PHE A 20 15.95 16.99 15.41
N GLY A 21 15.95 17.28 16.70
CA GLY A 21 15.40 16.40 17.76
C GLY A 21 13.87 16.29 17.82
N HIS A 22 13.14 16.74 16.79
CA HIS A 22 11.67 16.77 16.81
C HIS A 22 11.05 15.58 16.06
N LYS A 23 10.14 14.87 16.76
CA LYS A 23 9.38 13.72 16.22
C LYS A 23 8.62 14.03 14.93
N SER A 24 8.03 15.22 14.84
CA SER A 24 7.27 15.69 13.67
C SER A 24 8.15 15.80 12.43
N SER A 25 9.30 16.45 12.54
CA SER A 25 10.26 16.61 11.43
C SER A 25 10.78 15.28 10.92
N LEU A 26 11.14 14.37 11.82
CA LEU A 26 11.55 13.00 11.48
C LEU A 26 10.50 12.24 10.68
N LYS A 27 9.23 12.34 11.12
CA LYS A 27 8.10 11.71 10.43
C LYS A 27 7.95 12.26 9.02
N VAL A 28 8.01 13.59 8.86
CA VAL A 28 7.84 14.25 7.56
C VAL A 28 8.96 13.85 6.59
N LEU A 29 10.22 13.87 7.02
CA LEU A 29 11.36 13.47 6.20
C LEU A 29 11.28 12.01 5.76
N TYR A 30 10.91 11.12 6.68
CA TYR A 30 10.73 9.71 6.35
C TYR A 30 9.58 9.49 5.36
N CYS A 31 8.43 10.13 5.60
CA CYS A 31 7.24 9.99 4.76
C CYS A 31 7.40 10.61 3.36
N SER A 32 8.19 11.66 3.22
CA SER A 32 8.40 12.33 1.94
C SER A 32 9.45 11.65 1.07
N ILE A 33 10.51 11.08 1.67
CA ILE A 33 11.67 10.61 0.90
C ILE A 33 11.77 9.08 0.88
N VAL A 34 11.75 8.43 2.04
CA VAL A 34 12.05 6.98 2.15
C VAL A 34 10.80 6.16 1.85
N ARG A 35 9.66 6.64 2.35
CA ARG A 35 8.37 5.97 2.21
C ARG A 35 7.92 5.74 0.76
N PRO A 36 7.95 6.70 -0.19
CA PRO A 36 7.52 6.45 -1.56
C PRO A 36 8.39 5.38 -2.26
N ILE A 37 9.68 5.30 -1.93
CA ILE A 37 10.59 4.27 -2.47
C ILE A 37 10.16 2.87 -1.98
N LEU A 38 9.76 2.76 -0.71
CA LEU A 38 9.27 1.51 -0.13
C LEU A 38 7.88 1.15 -0.65
N GLU A 39 6.99 2.14 -0.84
CA GLU A 39 5.64 1.93 -1.36
C GLU A 39 5.67 1.47 -2.82
N TYR A 40 6.42 2.16 -3.68
CA TYR A 40 6.64 1.75 -5.06
C TYR A 40 7.30 0.37 -5.14
N GLY A 41 8.34 0.15 -4.30
CA GLY A 41 9.03 -1.13 -4.20
C GLY A 41 8.10 -2.27 -3.78
N ALA A 42 7.22 -2.06 -2.80
CA ALA A 42 6.31 -3.07 -2.31
C ALA A 42 5.12 -3.32 -3.25
N VAL A 43 4.78 -2.39 -4.15
CA VAL A 43 3.76 -2.63 -5.18
C VAL A 43 4.31 -3.52 -6.29
N ILE A 44 5.52 -3.23 -6.78
CA ILE A 44 6.16 -3.99 -7.87
C ILE A 44 6.72 -5.31 -7.38
N TRP A 45 7.28 -5.30 -6.16
CA TRP A 45 7.92 -6.44 -5.53
C TRP A 45 7.14 -6.85 -4.29
N ASP A 46 5.80 -6.77 -4.32
CA ASP A 46 4.98 -7.31 -3.23
C ASP A 46 5.63 -8.61 -2.78
N PRO A 47 6.02 -8.71 -1.51
CA PRO A 47 7.07 -9.64 -1.16
C PRO A 47 6.54 -11.08 -1.12
N HIS A 48 6.33 -11.65 -2.31
CA HIS A 48 5.82 -12.99 -2.55
C HIS A 48 6.75 -14.05 -1.94
N THR A 49 8.02 -13.69 -1.76
CA THR A 49 8.96 -14.45 -0.96
C THR A 49 9.19 -13.73 0.37
N ALA A 50 9.11 -14.49 1.47
CA ALA A 50 9.42 -14.00 2.82
C ALA A 50 10.80 -13.30 2.89
N VAL A 51 11.72 -13.64 1.98
CA VAL A 51 13.03 -12.99 1.83
C VAL A 51 12.89 -11.51 1.43
N ASN A 52 12.05 -11.18 0.47
CA ASN A 52 11.85 -9.80 0.02
C ASN A 52 11.07 -8.99 1.06
N ALA A 53 10.13 -9.62 1.78
CA ALA A 53 9.40 -8.99 2.88
C ALA A 53 10.38 -8.57 3.97
N ARG A 54 11.24 -9.51 4.39
CA ARG A 54 12.28 -9.27 5.38
C ARG A 54 13.25 -8.17 4.94
N LYS A 55 13.54 -8.02 3.64
CA LYS A 55 14.40 -6.94 3.13
C LYS A 55 13.74 -5.56 3.24
N LEU A 56 12.45 -5.44 2.91
CA LEU A 56 11.70 -4.19 3.09
C LEU A 56 11.55 -3.85 4.57
N GLU A 57 11.20 -4.85 5.38
CA GLU A 57 11.05 -4.71 6.83
C GLU A 57 12.37 -4.31 7.49
N ARG A 58 13.51 -4.82 7.01
CA ARG A 58 14.85 -4.39 7.47
C ARG A 58 15.09 -2.89 7.31
N VAL A 59 14.58 -2.26 6.24
CA VAL A 59 14.69 -0.80 6.06
C VAL A 59 13.87 -0.06 7.11
N GLN A 60 12.62 -0.49 7.31
CA GLN A 60 11.72 0.09 8.31
C GLN A 60 12.27 -0.08 9.73
N ARG A 61 12.71 -1.29 10.08
CA ARG A 61 13.34 -1.60 11.39
C ARG A 61 14.58 -0.75 11.65
N ARG A 62 15.39 -0.46 10.62
CA ARG A 62 16.56 0.42 10.75
C ARG A 62 16.14 1.86 11.06
N PHE A 63 15.11 2.37 10.39
CA PHE A 63 14.55 3.69 10.70
C PHE A 63 13.98 3.74 12.12
N PHE A 64 13.20 2.75 12.53
CA PHE A 64 12.61 2.74 13.88
C PHE A 64 13.66 2.72 14.97
N ARG A 65 14.73 1.91 14.85
CA ARG A 65 15.84 1.95 15.83
C ARG A 65 16.46 3.33 15.95
N PHE A 66 16.65 4.01 14.82
CA PHE A 66 17.19 5.38 14.84
C PHE A 66 16.22 6.37 15.48
N ALA A 67 14.93 6.28 15.15
CA ALA A 67 13.91 7.13 15.73
C ALA A 67 13.77 6.89 17.25
N SER A 68 13.82 5.64 17.72
CA SER A 68 13.84 5.30 19.16
C SER A 68 15.03 5.93 19.87
N TYR A 69 16.23 5.81 19.27
CA TYR A 69 17.44 6.40 19.83
C TYR A 69 17.35 7.93 19.92
N LEU A 70 16.85 8.60 18.88
CA LEU A 70 16.75 10.06 18.88
C LEU A 70 15.65 10.58 19.81
N LEU A 71 14.56 9.83 19.97
CA LEU A 71 13.40 10.24 20.77
C LEU A 71 13.40 9.71 22.21
N GLY A 72 14.36 8.86 22.58
CA GLY A 72 14.45 8.26 23.92
C GLY A 72 13.28 7.34 24.27
N ILE A 73 12.67 6.68 23.28
CA ILE A 73 11.51 5.80 23.49
C ILE A 73 11.97 4.35 23.62
N ASP A 74 11.58 3.69 24.70
CA ASP A 74 11.80 2.25 24.89
C ASP A 74 11.02 1.46 23.85
N SER A 75 11.74 0.86 22.90
CA SER A 75 11.16 0.00 21.86
C SER A 75 11.53 -1.45 22.12
N PRO A 76 10.57 -2.33 22.44
CA PRO A 76 10.85 -3.75 22.59
C PRO A 76 11.34 -4.35 21.28
N PRO A 77 12.27 -5.32 21.33
CA PRO A 77 12.72 -6.00 20.13
C PRO A 77 11.54 -6.76 19.53
N HIS A 78 11.27 -6.50 18.24
CA HIS A 78 10.39 -7.27 17.35
C HIS A 78 8.94 -6.82 17.23
N ASP A 79 8.45 -5.92 18.11
CA ASP A 79 7.13 -5.29 17.95
C ASP A 79 7.26 -3.78 17.70
N TYR A 80 7.21 -3.41 16.41
CA TYR A 80 7.26 -2.02 15.95
C TYR A 80 5.87 -1.44 15.63
N SER A 81 4.81 -2.23 15.79
CA SER A 81 3.40 -1.79 15.72
C SER A 81 3.14 -0.52 16.56
N PRO A 82 3.53 -0.44 17.85
CA PRO A 82 3.32 0.77 18.65
C PRO A 82 4.09 1.99 18.10
N PHE A 83 5.22 1.77 17.41
CA PHE A 83 5.99 2.84 16.77
C PHE A 83 5.30 3.36 15.49
N ALA A 84 4.73 2.46 14.69
CA ALA A 84 3.91 2.83 13.53
C ALA A 84 2.70 3.66 13.98
N THR A 85 2.00 3.23 15.04
CA THR A 85 0.86 3.96 15.62
C THR A 85 1.29 5.30 16.21
N ASN A 86 2.40 5.34 16.97
CA ASN A 86 2.94 6.56 17.56
C ASN A 86 3.41 7.59 16.53
N LEU A 87 3.91 7.14 15.38
CA LEU A 87 4.27 8.00 14.25
C LEU A 87 3.06 8.26 13.34
N GLY A 88 1.88 7.69 13.60
CA GLY A 88 0.70 7.79 12.72
C GLY A 88 1.00 7.31 11.29
N LEU A 89 1.83 6.27 11.16
CA LEU A 89 2.17 5.66 9.89
C LEU A 89 1.12 4.59 9.61
N VAL A 90 0.15 4.93 8.76
CA VAL A 90 -0.80 3.99 8.17
C VAL A 90 -0.05 2.83 7.54
N THR A 91 -0.53 1.60 7.69
CA THR A 91 0.17 0.42 7.17
C THR A 91 0.16 0.42 5.64
N LEU A 92 1.13 -0.27 5.03
CA LEU A 92 1.25 -0.36 3.57
C LEU A 92 0.03 -1.03 2.91
N ALA A 93 -0.66 -1.90 3.66
CA ALA A 93 -1.86 -2.59 3.22
C ALA A 93 -3.07 -1.65 3.07
N GLU A 94 -3.19 -0.64 3.93
CA GLU A 94 -4.30 0.33 3.92
C GLU A 94 -4.15 1.41 2.82
N ARG A 95 -3.00 1.47 2.13
CA ARG A 95 -2.68 2.49 1.11
C ARG A 95 -2.56 1.96 -0.30
N GLN A 96 -3.13 0.79 -0.55
CA GLN A 96 -3.18 0.23 -1.90
C GLN A 96 -4.12 1.07 -2.77
N CYS A 97 -3.52 2.01 -3.51
CA CYS A 97 -4.10 2.90 -4.54
C CYS A 97 -5.03 2.19 -5.55
N TYR A 98 -4.91 0.87 -5.64
CA TYR A 98 -5.78 -0.01 -6.42
C TYR A 98 -7.27 0.08 -6.07
N PHE A 99 -7.61 0.29 -4.79
CA PHE A 99 -9.01 0.52 -4.41
C PHE A 99 -9.51 1.89 -4.90
N ASP A 100 -8.64 2.89 -4.93
CA ASP A 100 -8.98 4.24 -5.42
C ASP A 100 -9.28 4.23 -6.93
N LEU A 101 -8.60 3.38 -7.71
CA LEU A 101 -8.93 3.13 -9.12
C LEU A 101 -10.31 2.47 -9.29
N LEU A 102 -10.65 1.48 -8.46
CA LEU A 102 -11.97 0.82 -8.51
C LEU A 102 -13.11 1.70 -8.02
N ASN A 103 -12.84 2.60 -7.05
CA ASN A 103 -13.81 3.50 -6.47
C ASN A 103 -14.04 4.78 -7.31
N GLY A 104 -13.34 4.92 -8.45
CA GLY A 104 -13.47 6.11 -9.31
C GLY A 104 -12.83 7.37 -8.75
N VAL A 105 -11.92 7.25 -7.77
CA VAL A 105 -11.12 8.37 -7.28
C VAL A 105 -10.00 8.72 -8.28
N ILE A 106 -9.60 7.76 -9.10
CA ILE A 106 -8.59 7.91 -10.16
C ILE A 106 -9.23 7.63 -11.52
N ASP A 107 -9.45 8.68 -12.32
CA ASP A 107 -9.98 8.57 -13.67
C ASP A 107 -8.87 8.27 -14.69
N SER A 108 -8.62 6.97 -14.92
CA SER A 108 -7.67 6.53 -15.94
C SER A 108 -8.27 5.44 -16.83
N PRO A 109 -8.80 5.81 -18.03
CA PRO A 109 -9.47 4.85 -18.92
C PRO A 109 -8.53 3.78 -19.47
N SER A 110 -7.23 4.10 -19.64
CA SER A 110 -6.22 3.13 -20.08
C SER A 110 -5.94 2.06 -19.03
N LEU A 111 -5.89 2.42 -17.73
CA LEU A 111 -5.75 1.45 -16.64
C LEU A 111 -7.04 0.64 -16.45
N LEU A 112 -8.20 1.29 -16.58
CA LEU A 112 -9.50 0.62 -16.47
C LEU A 112 -9.70 -0.43 -17.58
N ALA A 113 -9.21 -0.15 -18.80
CA ALA A 113 -9.26 -1.09 -19.92
C ALA A 113 -8.46 -2.38 -19.68
N LEU A 114 -7.45 -2.36 -18.80
CA LEU A 114 -6.67 -3.54 -18.41
C LEU A 114 -7.40 -4.40 -17.35
N VAL A 115 -8.44 -3.85 -16.70
CA VAL A 115 -9.23 -4.56 -15.70
C VAL A 115 -10.34 -5.33 -16.40
N THR A 116 -10.30 -6.67 -16.30
CA THR A 116 -11.30 -7.52 -16.94
C THR A 116 -12.51 -7.73 -16.03
N PHE A 117 -13.58 -6.96 -16.25
CA PHE A 117 -14.86 -7.14 -15.57
C PHE A 117 -15.55 -8.44 -15.99
N LYS A 118 -16.14 -9.15 -15.03
CA LYS A 118 -16.99 -10.31 -15.29
C LYS A 118 -18.45 -9.87 -15.25
N VAL A 119 -19.04 -9.68 -16.42
CA VAL A 119 -20.46 -9.33 -16.56
C VAL A 119 -21.24 -10.56 -17.03
N PRO A 120 -21.90 -11.30 -16.12
CA PRO A 120 -22.61 -12.51 -16.51
C PRO A 120 -23.92 -12.14 -17.21
N GLN A 121 -24.18 -12.73 -18.37
CA GLN A 121 -25.45 -12.54 -19.10
C GLN A 121 -26.66 -13.17 -18.38
N ARG A 122 -26.44 -14.07 -17.43
CA ARG A 122 -27.46 -14.75 -16.63
C ARG A 122 -27.06 -14.74 -15.17
N SER A 123 -28.03 -14.64 -14.26
CA SER A 123 -27.75 -14.71 -12.83
C SER A 123 -27.09 -16.06 -12.50
N THR A 124 -25.86 -16.00 -11.98
CA THR A 124 -25.11 -17.19 -11.52
C THR A 124 -24.92 -17.10 -10.02
N ARG A 125 -24.69 -18.25 -9.37
CA ARG A 125 -24.34 -18.30 -7.94
C ARG A 125 -22.94 -17.73 -7.64
N SER A 126 -22.19 -17.34 -8.67
CA SER A 126 -20.84 -16.78 -8.56
C SER A 126 -20.92 -15.28 -8.33
N SER A 127 -20.37 -14.82 -7.20
CA SER A 127 -20.25 -13.40 -6.83
C SER A 127 -18.99 -12.72 -7.36
N ALA A 128 -18.27 -13.36 -8.28
CA ALA A 128 -17.00 -12.81 -8.78
C ALA A 128 -17.26 -11.64 -9.73
N MET A 129 -16.75 -10.46 -9.36
CA MET A 129 -16.90 -9.21 -10.10
C MET A 129 -15.89 -9.08 -11.24
N PHE A 130 -14.71 -9.70 -11.10
CA PHE A 130 -13.63 -9.64 -12.07
C PHE A 130 -13.30 -11.02 -12.63
N HIS A 131 -12.98 -11.06 -13.92
CA HIS A 131 -12.36 -12.21 -14.56
C HIS A 131 -10.86 -12.18 -14.26
N ILE A 132 -10.26 -13.33 -13.92
CA ILE A 132 -8.82 -13.41 -13.61
C ILE A 132 -8.14 -14.14 -14.77
N PRO A 133 -7.28 -13.47 -15.57
CA PRO A 133 -6.57 -14.13 -16.65
C PRO A 133 -5.61 -15.20 -16.11
N PHE A 134 -5.47 -16.28 -16.86
CA PHE A 134 -4.48 -17.31 -16.57
C PHE A 134 -3.07 -16.78 -16.85
N SER A 135 -2.13 -17.11 -15.97
CA SER A 135 -0.74 -16.68 -16.09
C SER A 135 0.19 -17.85 -15.76
N SER A 136 1.15 -18.11 -16.64
CA SER A 136 2.07 -19.25 -16.54
C SER A 136 3.24 -19.00 -15.59
N THR A 137 3.63 -17.74 -15.36
CA THR A 137 4.76 -17.38 -14.51
C THR A 137 4.32 -16.83 -13.16
N ILE A 138 5.08 -17.14 -12.11
CA ILE A 138 4.85 -16.61 -10.74
C ILE A 138 4.85 -15.07 -10.75
N TYR A 139 5.65 -14.45 -11.61
CA TYR A 139 5.68 -12.99 -11.77
C TYR A 139 4.32 -12.45 -12.25
N MET A 140 3.78 -12.99 -13.36
CA MET A 140 2.49 -12.55 -13.91
C MET A 140 1.30 -12.94 -13.03
N GLN A 141 1.37 -14.08 -12.34
CA GLN A 141 0.34 -14.46 -11.36
C GLN A 141 0.19 -13.45 -10.22
N ASN A 142 1.27 -12.72 -9.95
CA ASN A 142 1.36 -11.74 -8.89
C ASN A 142 1.32 -10.28 -9.38
N GLU A 143 0.99 -10.07 -10.66
CA GLU A 143 0.82 -8.74 -11.22
C GLU A 143 -0.20 -7.94 -10.38
N PRO A 144 0.07 -6.64 -10.11
CA PRO A 144 -0.78 -5.82 -9.26
C PRO A 144 -2.27 -5.84 -9.64
N LEU A 145 -2.59 -5.72 -10.93
CA LEU A 145 -3.98 -5.74 -11.41
C LEU A 145 -4.63 -7.10 -11.17
N ARG A 146 -3.90 -8.20 -11.41
CA ARG A 146 -4.39 -9.54 -11.16
C ARG A 146 -4.70 -9.77 -9.68
N ARG A 147 -3.83 -9.28 -8.80
CA ARG A 147 -4.01 -9.36 -7.34
C ARG A 147 -5.17 -8.52 -6.85
N LEU A 148 -5.32 -7.30 -7.36
CA LEU A 148 -6.47 -6.44 -7.12
C LEU A 148 -7.77 -7.18 -7.47
N MET A 149 -7.85 -7.74 -8.68
CA MET A 149 -9.03 -8.48 -9.14
C MET A 149 -9.32 -9.72 -8.27
N LEU A 150 -8.27 -10.43 -7.85
CA LEU A 150 -8.37 -11.55 -6.90
C LEU A 150 -8.91 -11.10 -5.53
N GLN A 151 -8.33 -10.05 -4.93
CA GLN A 151 -8.75 -9.54 -3.63
C GLN A 151 -10.18 -9.02 -3.68
N ALA A 152 -10.54 -8.26 -4.71
CA ALA A 152 -11.90 -7.78 -4.90
C ALA A 152 -12.92 -8.92 -5.05
N ASN A 153 -12.54 -10.03 -5.71
CA ASN A 153 -13.39 -11.22 -5.78
C ASN A 153 -13.53 -11.96 -4.43
N THR A 154 -12.53 -11.86 -3.53
CA THR A 154 -12.61 -12.47 -2.18
C THR A 154 -13.39 -11.63 -1.17
N ILE A 155 -13.44 -10.31 -1.36
CA ILE A 155 -14.22 -9.39 -0.53
C ILE A 155 -15.70 -9.61 -0.88
N ARG A 156 -16.31 -10.56 -0.16
CA ARG A 156 -17.71 -10.95 -0.27
C ARG A 156 -18.62 -9.69 -0.23
N ILE A 157 -19.55 -9.61 -1.19
CA ILE A 157 -20.51 -8.55 -1.57
C ILE A 157 -21.19 -7.72 -0.45
N LEU A 158 -21.01 -8.01 0.85
CA LEU A 158 -21.61 -7.20 1.92
C LEU A 158 -21.05 -5.77 2.04
N ILE A 159 -19.92 -5.49 1.40
CA ILE A 159 -19.35 -4.14 1.37
C ILE A 159 -19.81 -3.35 0.14
N LEU A 160 -20.06 -3.98 -1.02
CA LEU A 160 -20.49 -3.21 -2.21
C LEU A 160 -21.85 -2.52 -2.02
N HIS A 161 -22.79 -3.16 -1.33
CA HIS A 161 -24.09 -2.52 -1.06
C HIS A 161 -23.99 -1.41 0.00
N THR A 162 -23.01 -1.46 0.91
CA THR A 162 -22.81 -0.40 1.91
C THR A 162 -21.92 0.73 1.41
N LEU A 163 -20.94 0.47 0.53
CA LEU A 163 -20.03 1.48 -0.01
C LEU A 163 -20.61 2.23 -1.23
N ILE A 164 -21.42 1.57 -2.07
CA ILE A 164 -22.13 2.26 -3.17
C ILE A 164 -23.30 3.10 -2.63
N MET A 165 -23.96 2.67 -1.55
CA MET A 165 -25.07 3.42 -0.93
C MET A 165 -24.59 4.49 0.08
N ALA A 166 -23.33 4.48 0.50
CA ALA A 166 -22.77 5.48 1.42
C ALA A 166 -22.06 6.65 0.74
N GLN A 167 -22.09 6.75 -0.59
CA GLN A 167 -21.77 8.01 -1.28
C GLN A 167 -22.99 8.93 -1.16
N PRO A 168 -22.96 10.02 -0.35
CA PRO A 168 -24.00 11.01 -0.41
C PRO A 168 -23.99 11.59 -1.83
N ALA A 169 -25.18 11.75 -2.39
CA ALA A 169 -25.44 12.29 -3.71
C ALA A 169 -24.37 13.29 -4.14
N PHE A 170 -23.60 12.93 -5.17
CA PHE A 170 -22.95 13.93 -6.01
C PHE A 170 -24.08 14.76 -6.58
N GLY A 171 -24.35 15.89 -5.93
CA GLY A 171 -25.26 16.89 -6.40
C GLY A 171 -24.78 17.34 -7.77
N TYR A 172 -25.54 16.98 -8.79
CA TYR A 172 -25.47 17.65 -10.07
C TYR A 172 -25.98 19.09 -9.86
N CYS A 173 -25.08 19.98 -9.45
CA CYS A 173 -25.27 21.41 -9.61
C CYS A 173 -24.81 21.81 -11.02
N THR A 174 -25.82 21.92 -11.90
CA THR A 174 -26.03 22.94 -12.95
C THR A 174 -24.92 23.24 -13.96
N ALA A 175 -25.27 23.07 -15.25
CA ALA A 175 -25.51 24.20 -16.15
C ALA A 175 -26.65 23.84 -17.12
#